data_AF-A0A1V0PZ15-F1
#
_entry.id   AF-A0A1V0PZ15-F1
#
_cell.length_a   1.000
_cell.length_b   1.000
_cell.length_c   1.000
_cell.angle_alpha   90.00
_cell.angle_beta   90.00
_cell.angle_gamma   90.00
#
_symmetry.space_group_name_H-M   'P 1'
#
loop_
_entity.id
_entity.type
_entity.pdbx_description
1 polymer ?
#
loop_
_entity_poly.entity_id
_entity_poly.type
_entity_poly.pdbx_seq_one_letter_code
_entity_poly.pdbx_strand_id
1 'polypeptide(L)'
;MEQHSITWRGISIEITFTPEKFGMADHIELTTAERVALPVTETGYRSHFLPVGIITEHGGAVAYVTAWLEHEAERTGWTGVQLSLF
;
A
#
# COMPACT_ATOMS: atom_id res chain seq x y z
N MET A 1 -5.99 -14.25 6.19
CA MET A 1 -5.51 -13.42 5.07
C MET A 1 -6.71 -12.79 4.42
N GLU A 2 -6.69 -11.47 4.29
CA GLU A 2 -7.75 -10.64 3.73
C GLU A 2 -7.21 -9.98 2.44
N GLN A 3 -8.05 -9.88 1.42
CA GLN A 3 -7.70 -9.24 0.16
C GLN A 3 -8.68 -8.11 -0.11
N HIS A 4 -8.14 -6.97 -0.54
CA HIS A 4 -8.91 -5.80 -0.92
C HIS A 4 -8.37 -5.24 -2.23
N SER A 5 -9.26 -4.64 -3.01
CA SER A 5 -8.89 -3.90 -4.20
C SER A 5 -9.37 -2.47 -4.05
N ILE A 6 -8.48 -1.51 -4.31
CA ILE A 6 -8.81 -0.09 -4.33
C ILE A 6 -8.32 0.55 -5.62
N THR A 7 -8.95 1.66 -5.99
CA THR A 7 -8.42 2.58 -6.99
C THR A 7 -7.96 3.85 -6.28
N TRP A 8 -6.67 4.11 -6.31
CA TRP A 8 -6.08 5.30 -5.71
C TRP A 8 -5.42 6.14 -6.79
N ARG A 9 -5.93 7.37 -7.00
CA ARG A 9 -5.49 8.30 -8.06
C ARG A 9 -5.43 7.66 -9.47
N GLY A 10 -6.39 6.76 -9.75
CA GLY A 10 -6.48 6.03 -11.02
C GLY A 10 -5.63 4.76 -11.10
N ILE A 11 -4.83 4.44 -10.08
CA ILE A 11 -4.01 3.22 -10.02
C ILE A 11 -4.80 2.13 -9.29
N SER A 12 -4.93 0.96 -9.92
CA SER A 12 -5.53 -0.21 -9.27
C SER A 12 -4.49 -0.89 -8.37
N ILE A 13 -4.83 -1.05 -7.10
CA ILE A 13 -3.96 -1.61 -6.06
C ILE A 13 -4.68 -2.79 -5.39
N GLU A 14 -4.04 -3.94 -5.40
CA GLU A 14 -4.39 -5.09 -4.59
C GLU A 14 -3.64 -5.01 -3.25
N ILE A 15 -4.39 -5.12 -2.16
CA ILE A 15 -3.90 -5.12 -0.80
C ILE A 15 -4.13 -6.51 -0.24
N THR A 16 -3.07 -7.19 0.17
CA THR A 16 -3.17 -8.45 0.92
C THR A 16 -2.74 -8.20 2.36
N PHE A 17 -3.66 -8.40 3.30
CA PHE A 17 -3.40 -8.29 4.72
C PHE A 17 -3.35 -9.67 5.37
N THR A 18 -2.28 -9.95 6.10
CA THR A 18 -2.12 -11.15 6.92
C THR A 18 -1.85 -10.73 8.36
N PRO A 19 -2.87 -10.81 9.25
CA PRO A 19 -2.65 -10.52 10.67
C PRO A 19 -1.74 -11.56 11.30
N GLU A 20 -0.97 -11.15 12.30
CA GLU A 20 -0.11 -12.04 13.11
C GLU A 20 0.73 -13.02 12.26
N LYS A 21 1.29 -12.55 11.14
CA LYS A 21 2.19 -13.34 10.30
C LYS A 21 3.39 -13.78 11.12
N PHE A 22 3.67 -15.08 11.09
CA PHE A 22 4.67 -15.74 11.95
C PHE A 22 4.42 -15.56 13.46
N GLY A 23 3.20 -15.21 13.87
CA GLY A 23 2.81 -14.99 15.27
C GLY A 23 3.40 -13.73 15.91
N MET A 24 3.92 -12.78 15.12
CA MET A 24 4.66 -11.63 15.66
C MET A 24 4.32 -10.26 15.07
N ALA A 25 3.82 -10.21 13.84
CA ALA A 25 3.63 -8.95 13.13
C ALA A 25 2.45 -9.01 12.17
N ASP A 26 1.78 -7.89 12.01
CA ASP A 26 0.85 -7.68 10.91
C ASP A 26 1.66 -7.51 9.62
N HIS A 27 1.22 -8.16 8.54
CA HIS A 27 1.87 -8.08 7.24
C HIS A 27 0.91 -7.54 6.20
N ILE A 28 1.34 -6.51 5.47
CA ILE A 28 0.61 -5.94 4.36
C ILE A 28 1.44 -5.99 3.09
N GLU A 29 0.80 -6.43 2.01
CA GLU A 29 1.38 -6.48 0.67
C GLU A 29 0.56 -5.59 -0.25
N LEU A 30 1.24 -4.75 -1.01
CA LEU A 30 0.66 -3.95 -2.08
C LEU A 30 1.15 -4.49 -3.42
N THR A 31 0.22 -4.71 -4.34
CA THR A 31 0.54 -5.03 -5.73
C THR A 31 -0.30 -4.16 -6.66
N THR A 32 0.34 -3.42 -7.55
CA THR A 32 -0.36 -2.65 -8.57
C THR A 32 -0.49 -3.44 -9.86
N ALA A 33 -1.54 -3.16 -10.63
CA ALA A 33 -1.58 -3.57 -12.03
C ALA A 33 -0.36 -3.02 -12.78
N GLU A 34 0.16 -3.80 -13.73
CA GLU A 34 1.28 -3.40 -14.62
C GLU A 34 2.55 -2.89 -13.93
N ARG A 35 2.76 -3.21 -12.64
CA ARG A 35 3.95 -2.78 -11.87
C ARG A 35 4.09 -1.24 -11.79
N VAL A 36 2.99 -0.52 -11.88
CA VAL A 36 2.93 0.94 -11.73
C VAL A 36 3.50 1.37 -10.37
N ALA A 37 4.44 2.32 -10.38
CA ALA A 37 5.04 2.83 -9.15
C ALA A 37 4.01 3.52 -8.23
N LEU A 38 4.27 3.46 -6.93
CA LEU A 38 3.58 4.17 -5.86
C LEU A 38 4.60 5.00 -5.07
N PRO A 39 4.17 5.97 -4.24
CA PRO A 39 5.08 6.69 -3.34
C PRO A 39 5.93 5.77 -2.45
N VAL A 40 5.45 4.56 -2.16
CA VAL A 40 6.07 3.57 -1.27
C VAL A 40 6.83 2.46 -2.00
N THR A 41 6.78 2.42 -3.33
CA THR A 41 7.49 1.42 -4.16
C THR A 41 7.65 1.86 -5.61
N GLU A 42 8.85 1.72 -6.15
CA GLU A 42 9.13 1.98 -7.57
C GLU A 42 8.68 0.83 -8.50
N THR A 43 8.45 -0.36 -7.95
CA THR A 43 8.18 -1.58 -8.74
C THR A 43 6.71 -1.98 -8.77
N GLY A 44 5.86 -1.19 -8.11
CA GLY A 44 4.45 -1.53 -7.91
C GLY A 44 4.21 -2.70 -6.93
N TYR A 45 5.26 -3.26 -6.32
CA TYR A 45 5.14 -4.25 -5.24
C TYR A 45 5.78 -3.73 -3.94
N ARG A 46 5.10 -3.88 -2.81
CA ARG A 46 5.63 -3.55 -1.48
C ARG A 46 5.20 -4.59 -0.46
N SER A 47 6.17 -5.14 0.26
CA SER A 47 5.96 -5.95 1.46
C SER A 47 6.29 -5.10 2.68
N HIS A 48 5.36 -5.00 3.64
CA HIS A 48 5.52 -4.16 4.81
C HIS A 48 5.01 -4.85 6.09
N PHE A 49 5.84 -4.87 7.12
CA PHE A 49 5.54 -5.48 8.42
C PHE A 49 5.35 -4.41 9.49
N LEU A 50 4.36 -4.61 10.34
CA LEU A 50 3.94 -3.69 11.39
C LEU A 50 3.72 -4.46 12.70
N PRO A 51 3.83 -3.79 13.87
CA PRO A 51 3.33 -4.36 15.12
C PRO A 51 1.86 -4.76 14.98
N VAL A 52 1.50 -5.89 15.61
CA VAL A 52 0.12 -6.41 15.61
C VAL A 52 -0.83 -5.35 16.18
N GLY A 53 -1.97 -5.17 15.52
CA GLY A 53 -3.06 -4.30 15.98
C GLY A 53 -3.07 -2.91 15.35
N ILE A 54 -1.94 -2.44 14.80
CA ILE A 54 -1.85 -1.12 14.14
C ILE A 54 -2.84 -1.00 12.99
N ILE A 55 -3.01 -2.05 12.18
CA ILE A 55 -3.94 -2.05 11.05
C ILE A 55 -5.39 -1.90 11.55
N THR A 56 -5.75 -2.61 12.62
CA THR A 56 -7.09 -2.55 13.23
C THR A 56 -7.36 -1.18 13.84
N GLU A 57 -6.38 -0.60 14.55
CA GLU A 57 -6.48 0.74 15.14
C GLU A 57 -6.68 1.84 14.10
N HIS A 58 -6.13 1.66 12.89
CA HIS A 58 -6.34 2.57 11.76
C HIS A 58 -7.67 2.38 11.02
N GLY A 59 -8.54 1.49 11.51
CA GLY A 59 -9.83 1.20 10.86
C GLY A 59 -9.76 0.17 9.74
N GLY A 60 -8.69 -0.65 9.70
CA GLY A 60 -8.52 -1.76 8.77
C GLY A 60 -7.52 -1.48 7.65
N ALA A 61 -7.21 -2.53 6.87
CA ALA A 61 -6.13 -2.52 5.87
C ALA A 61 -6.31 -1.44 4.79
N VAL A 62 -7.54 -1.25 4.29
CA VAL A 62 -7.83 -0.23 3.27
C VAL A 62 -7.60 1.18 3.79
N ALA A 63 -8.07 1.48 5.01
CA ALA A 63 -7.92 2.80 5.62
C ALA A 63 -6.44 3.11 5.91
N TYR A 64 -5.72 2.15 6.50
CA TYR A 64 -4.29 2.26 6.74
C TYR A 64 -3.50 2.52 5.45
N VAL A 65 -3.70 1.71 4.41
CA VAL A 65 -2.96 1.85 3.14
C VAL A 65 -3.26 3.17 2.46
N THR A 66 -4.52 3.60 2.45
CA THR A 66 -4.90 4.87 1.83
C THR A 66 -4.23 6.04 2.55
N ALA A 67 -4.25 6.05 3.89
CA ALA A 67 -3.58 7.08 4.68
C ALA A 67 -2.06 7.06 4.48
N TRP A 68 -1.45 5.88 4.42
CA TRP A 68 -0.02 5.72 4.18
C TRP A 68 0.40 6.24 2.80
N LEU A 69 -0.37 5.93 1.76
CA LEU A 69 -0.12 6.43 0.40
C LEU A 69 -0.26 7.95 0.31
N GLU A 70 -1.27 8.55 0.93
CA GLU A 70 -1.41 10.02 0.97
C GLU A 70 -0.25 10.69 1.72
N HIS A 71 0.11 10.16 2.89
CA HIS A 71 1.24 10.69 3.69
C HIS A 71 2.54 10.66 2.90
N GLU A 72 2.85 9.53 2.26
CA GLU A 72 4.09 9.36 1.51
C GLU A 72 4.07 10.16 0.20
N ALA A 73 2.91 10.32 -0.44
CA ALA A 73 2.77 11.19 -1.60
C ALA A 73 3.07 12.65 -1.24
N GLU A 74 2.51 13.14 -0.14
CA GLU A 74 2.77 14.49 0.35
C GLU A 74 4.24 14.68 0.75
N ARG A 75 4.80 13.74 1.54
CA ARG A 75 6.18 13.80 2.04
C ARG A 75 7.22 13.80 0.91
N THR A 76 6.95 13.10 -0.18
CA THR A 76 7.88 12.97 -1.32
C THR A 76 7.57 13.92 -2.48
N GLY A 77 6.44 14.63 -2.43
CA GLY A 77 5.94 15.40 -3.57
C GLY A 77 5.53 14.52 -4.77
N TRP A 78 5.19 13.25 -4.52
CA TRP A 78 4.78 12.32 -5.56
C TRP A 78 3.38 12.68 -6.08
N THR A 79 3.27 12.96 -7.38
CA THR A 79 2.01 13.39 -8.01
C THR A 79 1.38 12.35 -8.92
N GLY A 80 2.04 11.20 -9.12
CA GLY A 80 1.64 10.19 -10.10
C GLY A 80 2.83 9.64 -10.87
N VAL A 81 2.58 8.67 -11.74
CA VAL A 81 3.55 8.30 -12.77
C VAL A 81 3.59 9.44 -13.78
N GLN A 82 4.67 10.21 -13.74
CA GLN A 82 5.02 11.06 -14.87
C GLN A 82 5.43 10.12 -16.02
N LEU A 83 4.54 9.94 -16.99
CA LEU A 83 4.90 9.35 -18.26
C LEU A 83 5.98 10.25 -18.88
N SER A 84 7.26 9.92 -18.70
CA SER A 84 8.29 10.49 -19.55
C SER A 84 8.04 9.91 -20.94
N LEU A 85 7.41 10.70 -21.81
CA LEU A 85 7.43 10.45 -23.25
C LEU A 85 8.90 10.55 -23.67
N PHE A 86 9.58 9.40 -23.78
CA PHE A 86 10.78 9.26 -24.59
C PHE A 86 10.36 8.82 -26.00
#